data_AF-A0A9W8VAD5-F1
#
_entry.id   AF-A0A9W8VAD5-F1
#
_cell.length_a   1.000
_cell.length_b   1.000
_cell.length_c   1.000
_cell.angle_alpha   90.00
_cell.angle_beta   90.00
_cell.angle_gamma   90.00
#
_symmetry.space_group_name_H-M   'P 1'
#
loop_
_entity.id
_entity.type
_entity.pdbx_description
1 polymer ?
#
loop_
_entity_poly.entity_id
_entity_poly.type
_entity_poly.pdbx_seq_one_letter_code
_entity_poly.pdbx_strand_id
1 'polypeptide(L)'
;MTVGNLGGAIGSNIFLAKQAPHYWLGYGFSLGILVCGVISTLVLRSVFMRINRSRDQVPAEEVLSKYSEEQLVDMGDKSPLYRYVW
;
A
#
# COMPACT_ATOMS: atom_id res chain seq x y z
N MET A 1 -10.14 -12.96 15.54
CA MET A 1 -11.09 -12.06 14.85
C MET A 1 -10.32 -11.29 13.81
N THR A 2 -10.61 -11.50 12.53
CA THR A 2 -9.95 -10.75 11.45
C THR A 2 -10.47 -9.31 11.42
N VAL A 3 -9.58 -8.36 11.13
CA VAL A 3 -9.91 -6.93 11.01
C VAL A 3 -11.07 -6.68 10.02
N GLY A 4 -11.23 -7.56 9.02
CA GLY A 4 -12.35 -7.54 8.09
C GLY A 4 -13.74 -7.68 8.74
N ASN A 5 -13.88 -8.48 9.82
CA ASN A 5 -15.17 -8.63 10.51
C ASN A 5 -15.56 -7.37 11.30
N LEU A 6 -14.58 -6.59 11.78
CA LEU A 6 -14.84 -5.32 12.46
C LEU A 6 -15.35 -4.26 11.49
N GLY A 7 -14.82 -4.22 10.26
CA GLY A 7 -15.33 -3.34 9.21
C GLY A 7 -16.79 -3.62 8.86
N GLY A 8 -17.18 -4.89 8.76
CA GLY A 8 -18.57 -5.29 8.53
C GLY A 8 -19.52 -4.97 9.70
N ALA A 9 -19.07 -5.18 10.94
CA ALA A 9 -19.85 -4.90 12.14
C ALA A 9 -20.05 -3.39 12.41
N ILE A 10 -19.01 -2.58 12.15
CA ILE A 10 -19.10 -1.12 12.22
C ILE A 10 -19.98 -0.63 11.08
N GLY A 11 -19.74 -1.10 9.85
CA GLY A 11 -20.51 -0.77 8.64
C GLY A 11 -22.02 -0.92 8.78
N SER A 12 -22.46 -1.97 9.47
CA SER A 12 -23.88 -2.28 9.68
C SER A 12 -24.58 -1.38 10.71
N ASN A 13 -23.84 -0.62 11.53
CA ASN A 13 -24.40 0.32 12.53
C ASN A 13 -23.94 1.78 12.33
N ILE A 14 -23.34 2.09 11.19
CA ILE A 14 -22.80 3.42 10.89
C ILE A 14 -23.89 4.51 10.87
N PHE A 15 -25.12 4.18 10.45
CA PHE A 15 -26.24 5.14 10.37
C PHE A 15 -27.06 5.11 11.66
N LEU A 16 -26.59 5.83 12.69
CA LEU A 16 -27.32 5.94 13.94
C LEU A 16 -28.63 6.71 13.74
N ALA A 17 -29.77 6.10 14.12
CA ALA A 17 -31.08 6.75 14.10
C ALA A 17 -31.12 8.08 14.90
N LYS A 18 -30.26 8.22 15.91
CA LYS A 18 -30.10 9.43 16.73
C LYS A 18 -29.53 10.64 15.94
N GLN A 19 -28.95 10.42 14.76
CA GLN A 19 -28.38 11.48 13.91
C GLN A 19 -29.22 11.77 12.66
N ALA A 20 -30.44 11.24 12.60
CA ALA A 20 -31.39 11.59 11.57
C ALA A 20 -31.71 13.11 11.61
N PRO A 21 -31.91 13.77 10.46
CA PRO A 21 -31.88 13.23 9.10
C PRO A 21 -30.51 13.30 8.41
N HIS A 22 -29.47 13.86 9.04
CA HIS A 22 -28.22 14.22 8.35
C HIS A 22 -27.10 13.16 8.42
N TYR A 23 -27.12 12.26 9.41
CA TYR A 23 -26.21 11.10 9.52
C TYR A 23 -24.71 11.39 9.31
N TRP A 24 -24.23 12.51 9.86
CA TRP A 24 -22.86 13.01 9.67
C TRP A 24 -21.76 11.99 9.96
N LEU A 25 -21.92 11.16 11.01
CA LEU A 25 -20.91 10.16 11.36
C LEU A 25 -20.72 9.11 10.25
N GLY A 26 -21.79 8.72 9.56
CA GLY A 26 -21.69 7.65 8.58
C GLY A 26 -21.10 8.06 7.25
N TYR A 27 -21.48 9.24 6.77
CA TYR A 27 -20.80 9.84 5.63
C TYR A 27 -19.35 10.20 5.96
N GLY A 28 -19.07 10.73 7.15
CA GLY A 28 -17.71 11.06 7.59
C GLY A 28 -16.80 9.84 7.72
N PHE A 29 -17.29 8.73 8.28
CA PHE A 29 -16.53 7.49 8.41
C PHE A 29 -16.26 6.84 7.05
N SER A 30 -17.27 6.79 6.18
CA SER A 30 -17.12 6.27 4.81
C SER A 30 -16.10 7.08 4.01
N LEU A 31 -16.18 8.42 4.10
CA LEU A 31 -15.20 9.32 3.49
C LEU A 31 -13.81 9.12 4.09
N GLY A 32 -13.70 8.94 5.41
CA GLY A 32 -12.44 8.66 6.10
C GLY A 32 -11.77 7.39 5.60
N ILE A 33 -12.52 6.29 5.45
CA ILE A 33 -11.99 5.04 4.89
C ILE A 33 -11.52 5.25 3.45
N LEU A 34 -12.32 5.94 2.63
CA LEU A 34 -11.97 6.24 1.24
C LEU A 34 -10.66 7.04 1.16
N VAL A 35 -10.55 8.10 1.96
CA VAL A 35 -9.35 8.95 2.03
C VAL A 35 -8.14 8.14 2.52
N CYS A 36 -8.30 7.29 3.53
CA CYS A 36 -7.24 6.39 3.98
C CYS A 36 -6.78 5.44 2.87
N GLY A 37 -7.69 4.93 2.04
CA GLY A 37 -7.36 4.12 0.87
C GLY A 37 -6.52 4.91 -0.14
N VAL A 38 -6.97 6.12 -0.51
CA VAL A 38 -6.24 7.00 -1.43
C VAL A 38 -4.85 7.34 -0.90
N ILE A 39 -4.74 7.72 0.38
CA ILE A 39 -3.46 8.02 1.03
C ILE A 39 -2.55 6.78 0.99
N SER A 40 -3.09 5.60 1.31
CA SER A 40 -2.31 4.35 1.29
C SER A 40 -1.74 4.07 -0.10
N THR A 41 -2.53 4.28 -1.17
CA THR A 41 -2.06 4.15 -2.55
C THR A 41 -0.95 5.15 -2.88
N LEU A 42 -1.10 6.41 -2.49
CA LEU A 42 -0.09 7.45 -2.73
C LEU A 42 1.22 7.18 -1.97
N VAL A 43 1.12 6.72 -0.72
CA VAL A 43 2.26 6.32 0.10
C VAL A 43 2.98 5.15 -0.56
N LEU A 44 2.25 4.10 -0.95
CA LEU A 44 2.80 2.93 -1.62
C LEU A 44 3.54 3.32 -2.91
N ARG A 45 2.92 4.16 -3.74
CA ARG A 45 3.53 4.69 -4.96
C ARG A 45 4.83 5.44 -4.65
N SER A 46 4.83 6.29 -3.63
CA SER A 46 6.00 7.09 -3.24
C SER A 46 7.15 6.20 -2.74
N VAL A 47 6.83 5.16 -1.97
CA VAL A 47 7.80 4.17 -1.49
C VAL A 47 8.42 3.42 -2.66
N PHE A 48 7.62 2.93 -3.61
CA PHE A 48 8.13 2.22 -4.77
C PHE A 48 8.98 3.09 -5.69
N MET A 49 8.58 4.34 -5.93
CA MET A 49 9.42 5.29 -6.68
C MET A 49 10.76 5.54 -5.97
N ARG A 50 10.77 5.64 -4.63
CA ARG A 50 12.00 5.82 -3.85
C ARG A 50 12.90 4.59 -3.92
N ILE A 51 12.34 3.39 -3.82
CA ILE A 51 13.09 2.13 -3.92
C ILE A 51 13.71 2.00 -5.33
N ASN A 52 12.91 2.21 -6.37
CA ASN A 52 13.41 2.21 -7.74
C ASN A 52 14.54 3.24 -7.88
N ARG A 53 14.32 4.53 -7.52
CA ARG A 53 15.36 5.56 -7.61
C ARG A 53 16.66 5.20 -6.88
N SER A 54 16.60 4.51 -5.75
CA SER A 54 17.79 4.02 -5.05
C SER A 54 18.51 2.91 -5.84
N ARG A 55 17.76 2.04 -6.52
CA ARG A 55 18.29 0.98 -7.38
C ARG A 55 18.85 1.55 -8.70
N ASP A 56 18.26 2.62 -9.25
CA ASP A 56 18.77 3.32 -10.45
C ASP A 56 20.16 3.95 -10.25
N GLN A 57 20.54 4.23 -8.99
CA GLN A 57 21.86 4.76 -8.66
C GLN A 57 22.95 3.68 -8.67
N VAL A 58 22.57 2.40 -8.66
CA VAL A 58 23.51 1.28 -8.69
C VAL A 58 23.59 0.77 -10.14
N PRO A 59 24.75 0.89 -10.81
CA PRO A 59 24.89 0.37 -12.16
C PRO A 59 24.72 -1.15 -12.19
N ALA A 60 24.05 -1.66 -13.22
CA ALA A 60 23.75 -3.09 -13.35
C ALA A 60 25.01 -3.97 -13.34
N GLU A 61 26.11 -3.46 -13.89
CA GLU A 61 27.43 -4.11 -13.87
C GLU A 61 27.95 -4.33 -12.44
N GLU A 62 27.73 -3.37 -11.54
CA GLU A 62 28.11 -3.52 -10.13
C GLU A 62 27.25 -4.58 -9.45
N VAL A 63 25.96 -4.68 -9.77
CA VAL A 63 25.06 -5.70 -9.24
C VAL A 63 25.47 -7.10 -9.72
N LEU A 64 25.77 -7.25 -11.01
CA LEU A 64 26.20 -8.51 -11.61
C LEU A 64 27.61 -8.94 -11.15
N SER A 65 28.46 -8.01 -10.72
CA SER A 65 29.74 -8.35 -10.10
C SER A 65 29.61 -8.84 -8.65
N LYS A 66 28.55 -8.43 -7.94
CA LYS A 66 28.33 -8.74 -6.52
C LYS A 66 27.46 -9.98 -6.30
N TYR A 67 26.58 -10.30 -7.24
CA TYR A 67 25.63 -11.40 -7.12
C TYR A 67 25.66 -12.27 -8.37
N SER A 68 25.63 -13.60 -8.20
CA SER A 68 25.40 -14.51 -9.30
C SER A 68 23.94 -14.46 -9.78
N GLU A 69 23.68 -14.90 -10.99
CA GLU A 69 22.31 -14.95 -11.55
C GLU A 69 21.36 -15.78 -10.68
N GLU A 70 21.80 -16.93 -10.17
CA GLU A 70 20.99 -17.77 -9.26
C GLU A 70 20.64 -17.06 -7.95
N GLN A 71 21.57 -16.28 -7.37
CA GLN A 71 21.31 -15.50 -6.17
C GLN A 71 20.31 -14.37 -6.42
N LEU A 72 20.40 -13.70 -7.58
CA LEU A 72 19.45 -12.66 -7.97
C LEU A 72 18.04 -13.21 -8.19
N VAL A 73 17.92 -14.44 -8.68
CA VAL A 73 16.64 -15.14 -8.83
C VAL A 73 16.06 -15.52 -7.47
N ASP A 74 16.87 -16.07 -6.56
CA ASP A 74 16.43 -16.44 -5.20
C ASP A 74 15.97 -15.23 -4.39
N MET A 75 16.57 -14.06 -4.63
CA MET A 75 16.17 -12.79 -3.99
C MET A 75 14.79 -12.27 -4.42
N GLY A 76 14.24 -12.71 -5.56
CA GLY A 76 12.91 -12.29 -6.04
C GLY A 76 12.75 -10.77 -6.15
N ASP A 77 11.73 -10.21 -5.49
CA ASP A 77 11.39 -8.77 -5.53
C ASP A 77 12.40 -7.87 -4.79
N LYS A 78 13.21 -8.47 -3.92
CA LYS A 78 14.33 -7.81 -3.23
C LYS A 78 15.54 -7.62 -4.12
N SER A 79 15.60 -8.31 -5.28
CA SER A 79 16.69 -8.16 -6.23
C SER A 79 16.88 -6.70 -6.61
N PRO A 80 18.12 -6.17 -6.62
CA PRO A 80 18.39 -4.80 -7.06
C PRO A 80 17.99 -4.55 -8.52
N LEU A 81 17.92 -5.62 -9.32
CA LEU A 81 17.45 -5.57 -10.72
C LEU A 81 15.92 -5.57 -10.83
N TYR A 82 15.19 -5.94 -9.78
CA TYR A 82 13.73 -5.94 -9.79
C TYR A 82 13.21 -4.51 -9.80
N ARG A 83 12.30 -4.21 -10.73
CA ARG A 83 11.61 -2.92 -10.81
C ARG A 83 10.16 -3.09 -10.45
N TYR A 84 9.74 -2.37 -9.42
CA TYR A 84 8.32 -2.24 -9.10
C TYR A 84 7.66 -1.39 -10.19
N VAL A 85 6.80 -2.01 -11.00
CA VAL A 85 6.02 -1.36 -12.05
C VAL A 85 4.66 -0.92 -11.49
N TRP A 86 4.41 0.39 -11.52
CA TRP A 86 3.16 1.05 -11.12
C TRP A 86 2.89 2.27 -11.99
#